data_AF-A0A1W9SH63-F1
#
_entry.id   AF-A0A1W9SH63-F1
#
_cell.length_a   1.000
_cell.length_b   1.000
_cell.length_c   1.000
_cell.angle_alpha   90.00
_cell.angle_beta   90.00
_cell.angle_gamma   90.00
#
_symmetry.space_group_name_H-M   'P 1'
#
loop_
_entity.id
_entity.type
_entity.pdbx_description
1 polymer ?
#
loop_
_entity_poly.entity_id
_entity_poly.type
_entity_poly.pdbx_seq_one_letter_code
_entity_poly.pdbx_strand_id
1 'polypeptide(L)'
;MGSKCEFEYYKAQVILCQTYLMRNKNKHKKDGFNMCDGVHCQSYKGKNLNNKKIYKASRKFKKYFVIDKKNKFIDAVFYANCGGETCRAEDVWSNKISYLKPVKDTFCIHTKQAKWNKIISFKDWKNFLFEKVIPINDSIDKEKLNFKQKDSLLFSYFLPKKYPANSIELLNEKQKDSLLFENSFFEQKNRKKDFEFFEEKIKLTKIRYFFKLRSTFFEIKNIENYLYFQGRGYGHGVGFCQEGAMEMAKKGFNYKEIIKFYYKDVNLKKNRNIEFKN
;
A
#
# COMPACT_ATOMS: atom_id res chain seq x y z
N MET A 1 -5.33 -9.83 13.40
CA MET A 1 -4.36 -9.65 14.49
C MET A 1 -3.73 -11.00 14.81
N GLY A 2 -2.42 -11.05 15.08
CA GLY A 2 -1.78 -12.28 15.57
C GLY A 2 -2.37 -12.71 16.93
N SER A 3 -2.63 -14.00 17.12
CA SER A 3 -3.27 -14.54 18.31
C SER A 3 -2.34 -14.64 19.53
N LYS A 4 -1.02 -14.54 19.34
CA LYS A 4 0.00 -14.65 20.39
C LYS A 4 0.94 -13.44 20.36
N CYS A 5 0.43 -12.26 20.72
CA CYS A 5 1.22 -11.04 20.81
C CYS A 5 1.34 -10.54 22.26
N GLU A 6 2.28 -9.63 22.47
CA GLU A 6 2.43 -8.94 23.74
C GLU A 6 1.27 -8.00 24.04
N PHE A 7 1.00 -7.80 25.33
CA PHE A 7 -0.17 -7.03 25.76
C PHE A 7 -0.09 -5.56 25.29
N GLU A 8 1.11 -4.97 25.22
CA GLU A 8 1.32 -3.61 24.70
C GLU A 8 0.89 -3.45 23.24
N TYR A 9 1.15 -4.44 22.39
CA TYR A 9 0.66 -4.45 21.01
C TYR A 9 -0.87 -4.44 20.96
N TYR A 10 -1.53 -5.25 21.78
CA TYR A 10 -2.99 -5.30 21.82
C TYR A 10 -3.61 -3.99 22.30
N LYS A 11 -2.99 -3.29 23.26
CA LYS A 11 -3.41 -1.95 23.66
C LYS A 11 -3.33 -0.97 22.48
N ALA A 12 -2.20 -0.94 21.78
CA ALA A 12 -2.00 -0.05 20.64
C ALA A 12 -3.06 -0.31 19.54
N GLN A 13 -3.21 -1.57 19.15
CA GLN A 13 -4.15 -1.96 18.09
C GLN A 13 -5.60 -1.64 18.46
N VAL A 14 -6.03 -1.89 19.71
CA VAL A 14 -7.38 -1.54 20.18
C VAL A 14 -7.66 -0.04 20.10
N ILE A 15 -6.69 0.79 20.50
CA ILE A 15 -6.80 2.25 20.44
C ILE A 15 -6.91 2.72 18.97
N LEU A 16 -6.10 2.15 18.09
CA LEU A 16 -6.10 2.50 16.66
C LEU A 16 -7.38 2.07 15.96
N CYS A 17 -7.89 0.86 16.22
CA CYS A 17 -9.17 0.40 15.67
C CYS A 17 -10.32 1.33 16.08
N GLN A 18 -10.40 1.70 17.37
CA GLN A 18 -11.41 2.65 17.87
C GLN A 18 -11.25 4.05 17.24
N THR A 19 -10.02 4.53 17.10
CA THR A 19 -9.73 5.84 16.48
C THR A 19 -10.17 5.86 15.03
N TYR A 20 -9.80 4.84 14.26
CA TYR A 20 -10.19 4.72 12.86
C TYR A 20 -11.71 4.64 12.72
N LEU A 21 -12.39 3.86 13.56
CA LEU A 21 -13.86 3.77 13.56
C LEU A 21 -14.50 5.15 13.78
N MET A 22 -14.02 5.90 14.78
CA MET A 22 -14.56 7.24 15.05
C MET A 22 -14.28 8.23 13.93
N ARG A 23 -13.10 8.15 13.30
CA ARG A 23 -12.72 8.97 12.15
C ARG A 23 -13.57 8.66 10.92
N ASN A 24 -13.88 7.39 10.67
CA ASN A 24 -14.53 6.90 9.46
C ASN A 24 -15.99 6.52 9.66
N LYS A 25 -16.62 6.89 10.80
CA LYS A 25 -17.99 6.49 11.15
C LYS A 25 -19.02 6.77 10.05
N ASN A 26 -18.83 7.81 9.24
CA ASN A 26 -19.79 8.18 8.20
C ASN A 26 -19.34 7.76 6.78
N LYS A 27 -18.29 6.93 6.66
CA LYS A 27 -17.65 6.61 5.37
C LYS A 27 -18.62 5.96 4.38
N HIS A 28 -19.49 5.09 4.86
CA HIS A 28 -20.51 4.39 4.06
C HIS A 28 -21.93 4.86 4.36
N LYS A 29 -22.11 6.03 4.99
CA LYS A 29 -23.45 6.50 5.41
C LYS A 29 -24.45 6.55 4.24
N LYS A 30 -23.95 6.77 3.01
CA LYS A 30 -24.75 6.74 1.77
C LYS A 30 -25.15 5.32 1.34
N ASP A 31 -24.40 4.31 1.74
CA ASP A 31 -24.60 2.89 1.43
C ASP A 31 -25.43 2.17 2.50
N GLY A 32 -25.96 2.90 3.50
CA GLY A 32 -26.81 2.35 4.56
C GLY A 32 -26.07 1.78 5.77
N PHE A 33 -24.73 1.81 5.81
CA PHE A 33 -23.92 1.32 6.93
C PHE A 33 -22.78 2.28 7.29
N ASN A 34 -22.19 2.16 8.48
CA ASN A 34 -21.10 3.07 8.88
C ASN A 34 -19.73 2.62 8.34
N MET A 35 -19.48 1.30 8.33
CA MET A 35 -18.22 0.63 8.01
C MET A 35 -18.48 -0.77 7.44
N CYS A 36 -17.65 -1.27 6.52
CA CYS A 36 -17.70 -2.68 6.10
C CYS A 36 -16.50 -3.51 6.65
N ASP A 37 -16.51 -4.80 6.36
CA ASP A 37 -15.48 -5.79 6.72
C ASP A 37 -14.32 -5.92 5.70
N GLY A 38 -14.41 -5.21 4.57
CA GLY A 38 -13.33 -5.09 3.59
C GLY A 38 -12.08 -4.39 4.13
N VAL A 39 -10.94 -4.63 3.47
CA VAL A 39 -9.64 -4.02 3.81
C VAL A 39 -9.62 -2.49 3.67
N HIS A 40 -10.59 -1.90 2.97
CA HIS A 40 -10.75 -0.44 2.87
C HIS A 40 -11.44 0.20 4.08
N CYS A 41 -12.06 -0.60 4.95
CA CYS A 41 -12.64 -0.16 6.22
C CYS A 41 -11.88 -0.77 7.39
N GLN A 42 -11.99 -2.08 7.62
CA GLN A 42 -11.22 -2.86 8.58
C GLN A 42 -11.68 -4.31 8.50
N SER A 43 -10.75 -5.27 8.47
CA SER A 43 -11.12 -6.69 8.49
C SER A 43 -11.75 -7.08 9.84
N TYR A 44 -13.06 -7.33 9.83
CA TYR A 44 -13.79 -7.85 10.97
C TYR A 44 -14.08 -9.34 10.77
N LYS A 45 -13.42 -10.20 11.55
CA LYS A 45 -13.59 -11.67 11.49
C LYS A 45 -14.45 -12.20 12.63
N GLY A 46 -15.38 -11.39 13.14
CA GLY A 46 -16.21 -11.73 14.30
C GLY A 46 -15.58 -11.46 15.67
N LYS A 47 -16.35 -11.74 16.74
CA LYS A 47 -15.90 -11.59 18.14
C LYS A 47 -15.02 -12.78 18.54
N ASN A 48 -13.71 -12.55 18.67
CA ASN A 48 -12.82 -13.55 19.24
C ASN A 48 -12.80 -13.43 20.78
N LEU A 49 -13.61 -14.25 21.46
CA LEU A 49 -13.67 -14.30 22.92
C LEU A 49 -12.56 -15.16 23.54
N ASN A 50 -11.88 -15.98 22.75
CA ASN A 50 -10.92 -16.96 23.25
C ASN A 50 -9.59 -16.31 23.66
N ASN A 51 -9.25 -15.14 23.10
CA ASN A 51 -8.04 -14.42 23.48
C ASN A 51 -8.29 -13.45 24.65
N LYS A 52 -8.05 -13.93 25.88
CA LYS A 52 -8.19 -13.14 27.12
C LYS A 52 -7.39 -11.84 27.11
N LYS A 53 -6.20 -11.79 26.48
CA LYS A 53 -5.37 -10.56 26.39
C LYS A 53 -6.05 -9.50 25.52
N ILE A 54 -6.60 -9.88 24.36
CA ILE A 54 -7.33 -8.97 23.48
C ILE A 54 -8.58 -8.44 24.20
N TYR A 55 -9.37 -9.33 24.81
CA TYR A 55 -10.58 -8.92 25.55
C TYR A 55 -10.26 -7.93 26.68
N LYS A 56 -9.23 -8.23 27.49
CA LYS A 56 -8.74 -7.36 28.56
C LYS A 56 -8.30 -5.99 28.02
N ALA A 57 -7.57 -5.95 26.90
CA ALA A 57 -7.16 -4.71 26.26
C ALA A 57 -8.37 -3.88 25.78
N SER A 58 -9.32 -4.51 25.09
CA SER A 58 -10.55 -3.89 24.58
C SER A 58 -11.39 -3.26 25.69
N ARG A 59 -11.54 -3.94 26.84
CA ARG A 59 -12.24 -3.41 28.02
C ARG A 59 -11.48 -2.25 28.66
N LYS A 60 -10.17 -2.43 28.93
CA LYS A 60 -9.36 -1.44 29.68
C LYS A 60 -9.10 -0.16 28.89
N PHE A 61 -8.95 -0.25 27.57
CA PHE A 61 -8.65 0.86 26.68
C PHE A 61 -9.86 1.33 25.86
N LYS A 62 -11.08 1.02 26.32
CA LYS A 62 -12.30 1.60 25.76
C LYS A 62 -12.25 3.12 25.88
N LYS A 63 -12.63 3.82 24.80
CA LYS A 63 -12.65 5.30 24.70
C LYS A 63 -11.27 5.98 24.78
N TYR A 64 -10.19 5.25 24.55
CA TYR A 64 -8.88 5.84 24.29
C TYR A 64 -8.71 6.03 22.79
N PHE A 65 -8.28 7.21 22.38
CA PHE A 65 -8.16 7.59 20.99
C PHE A 65 -6.84 8.31 20.71
N VAL A 66 -6.43 8.28 19.45
CA VAL A 66 -5.34 9.09 18.93
C VAL A 66 -5.91 10.29 18.20
N ILE A 67 -5.45 11.48 18.55
CA ILE A 67 -5.91 12.76 17.99
C ILE A 67 -4.74 13.59 17.47
N ASP A 68 -5.00 14.41 16.47
CA ASP A 68 -4.04 15.38 15.95
C ASP A 68 -3.95 16.64 16.82
N LYS A 69 -3.08 17.58 16.43
CA LYS A 69 -2.91 18.89 17.08
C LYS A 69 -4.19 19.75 17.08
N LYS A 70 -5.16 19.45 16.21
CA LYS A 70 -6.45 20.14 16.10
C LYS A 70 -7.57 19.41 16.88
N ASN A 71 -7.22 18.48 17.76
CA ASN A 71 -8.15 17.63 18.53
C ASN A 71 -9.10 16.77 17.67
N LYS A 72 -8.75 16.50 16.40
CA LYS A 72 -9.52 15.60 15.52
C LYS A 72 -8.96 14.19 15.60
N PHE A 73 -9.82 13.17 15.48
CA PHE A 73 -9.34 11.78 15.32
C PHE A 73 -8.46 11.67 14.09
N ILE A 74 -7.33 11.00 14.24
CA ILE A 74 -6.43 10.74 13.10
C ILE A 74 -7.00 9.66 12.17
N ASP A 75 -6.50 9.65 10.94
CA ASP A 75 -6.63 8.52 10.02
C ASP A 75 -5.68 7.39 10.47
N ALA A 76 -6.14 6.58 11.43
CA ALA A 76 -5.38 5.49 12.06
C ALA A 76 -5.28 4.23 11.16
N VAL A 77 -4.72 4.39 9.98
CA VAL A 77 -4.52 3.33 8.98
C VAL A 77 -3.40 2.37 9.38
N PHE A 78 -3.60 1.07 9.17
CA PHE A 78 -2.62 0.04 9.53
C PHE A 78 -2.62 -1.12 8.53
N TYR A 79 -1.51 -1.84 8.48
CA TYR A 79 -1.27 -2.93 7.52
C TYR A 79 -0.30 -3.97 8.11
N ALA A 80 -0.10 -5.07 7.39
CA ALA A 80 0.63 -6.24 7.92
C ALA A 80 2.13 -5.97 8.14
N ASN A 81 2.88 -5.62 7.09
CA ASN A 81 4.34 -5.45 7.15
C ASN A 81 4.82 -4.32 6.22
N CYS A 82 5.77 -3.49 6.66
CA CYS A 82 6.22 -2.33 5.88
C CYS A 82 7.42 -2.61 4.96
N GLY A 83 8.16 -3.68 5.22
CA GLY A 83 9.34 -4.04 4.44
C GLY A 83 10.57 -3.20 4.79
N GLY A 84 10.59 -2.57 5.97
CA GLY A 84 11.71 -1.77 6.47
C GLY A 84 11.43 -0.27 6.57
N GLU A 85 10.39 0.22 5.91
CA GLU A 85 9.96 1.61 6.05
C GLU A 85 8.49 1.82 5.66
N THR A 86 7.88 2.80 6.32
CA THR A 86 6.55 3.31 5.98
C THR A 86 6.65 4.40 4.90
N CYS A 87 5.52 4.77 4.28
CA CYS A 87 5.45 5.84 3.30
C CYS A 87 4.46 6.94 3.65
N ARG A 88 4.49 8.02 2.86
CA ARG A 88 3.53 9.13 3.01
C ARG A 88 2.14 8.70 2.60
N ALA A 89 1.13 9.34 3.18
CA ALA A 89 -0.25 9.16 2.74
C ALA A 89 -0.43 9.55 1.27
N GLU A 90 0.16 10.67 0.84
CA GLU A 90 0.06 11.19 -0.53
C GLU A 90 0.77 10.33 -1.60
N ASP A 91 1.59 9.36 -1.19
CA ASP A 91 2.23 8.41 -2.10
C ASP A 91 1.25 7.29 -2.51
N VAL A 92 0.23 7.04 -1.68
CA VAL A 92 -0.77 5.99 -1.90
C VAL A 92 -2.15 6.57 -2.22
N TRP A 93 -2.48 7.72 -1.62
CA TRP A 93 -3.77 8.41 -1.71
C TRP A 93 -3.56 9.86 -2.15
N SER A 94 -4.64 10.61 -2.39
CA SER A 94 -4.54 11.99 -2.89
C SER A 94 -4.26 13.03 -1.81
N ASN A 95 -4.57 12.73 -0.55
CA ASN A 95 -4.52 13.71 0.54
C ASN A 95 -3.17 13.67 1.29
N LYS A 96 -2.56 14.84 1.46
CA LYS A 96 -1.42 15.02 2.36
C LYS A 96 -1.88 14.98 3.80
N ILE A 97 -1.27 14.11 4.61
CA ILE A 97 -1.64 13.91 6.02
C ILE A 97 -0.40 14.05 6.88
N SER A 98 -0.35 15.13 7.68
CA SER A 98 0.87 15.54 8.40
C SER A 98 1.41 14.53 9.41
N TYR A 99 0.54 13.72 10.03
CA TYR A 99 0.95 12.69 11.00
C TYR A 99 1.35 11.36 10.36
N LEU A 100 1.12 11.16 9.05
CA LEU A 100 1.47 9.94 8.30
C LEU A 100 2.75 10.19 7.47
N LYS A 101 3.89 10.23 8.17
CA LYS A 101 5.21 10.41 7.57
C LYS A 101 5.96 9.08 7.42
N PRO A 102 6.92 8.99 6.48
CA PRO A 102 7.83 7.84 6.39
C PRO A 102 8.62 7.67 7.68
N VAL A 103 8.73 6.42 8.12
CA VAL A 103 9.49 6.00 9.30
C VAL A 103 10.30 4.77 8.91
N LYS A 104 11.60 4.79 9.20
CA LYS A 104 12.45 3.59 9.11
C LYS A 104 12.04 2.63 10.23
N ASP A 105 11.59 1.44 9.85
CA ASP A 105 11.10 0.41 10.76
C ASP A 105 11.92 -0.86 10.59
N THR A 106 12.99 -0.94 11.37
CA THR A 106 13.89 -2.10 11.41
C THR A 106 13.31 -3.27 12.19
N PHE A 107 12.14 -3.13 12.83
CA PHE A 107 11.56 -4.18 13.66
C PHE A 107 10.90 -5.27 12.82
N CYS A 108 10.35 -4.93 11.65
CA CYS A 108 9.58 -5.88 10.84
C CYS A 108 10.39 -6.63 9.77
N ILE A 109 11.66 -6.29 9.54
CA ILE A 109 12.44 -6.76 8.37
C ILE A 109 12.81 -8.25 8.42
N HIS A 110 12.76 -8.85 9.61
CA HIS A 110 13.14 -10.24 9.84
C HIS A 110 11.96 -11.22 9.74
N THR A 111 10.73 -10.73 9.57
CA THR A 111 9.55 -11.59 9.55
C THR A 111 9.33 -12.21 8.17
N LYS A 112 8.51 -13.26 8.13
CA LYS A 112 8.19 -13.97 6.88
C LYS A 112 7.51 -13.09 5.82
N GLN A 113 6.78 -12.05 6.22
CA GLN A 113 6.10 -11.14 5.29
C GLN A 113 7.00 -9.99 4.81
N ALA A 114 8.22 -9.88 5.32
CA ALA A 114 9.13 -8.79 5.00
C ALA A 114 9.64 -8.84 3.56
N LYS A 115 9.72 -10.03 2.95
CA LYS A 115 10.17 -10.22 1.57
C LYS A 115 9.18 -11.07 0.78
N TRP A 116 9.08 -10.84 -0.51
CA TRP A 116 8.31 -11.65 -1.45
C TRP A 116 8.88 -11.54 -2.85
N ASN A 117 8.70 -12.57 -3.66
CA ASN A 117 9.08 -12.53 -5.07
C ASN A 117 7.87 -12.87 -5.94
N LYS A 118 7.85 -12.35 -7.18
CA LYS A 118 6.88 -12.75 -8.20
C LYS A 118 7.52 -12.67 -9.58
N ILE A 119 7.23 -13.66 -10.42
CA ILE A 119 7.65 -13.68 -11.81
C ILE A 119 6.45 -13.29 -12.67
N ILE A 120 6.66 -12.37 -13.61
CA ILE A 120 5.66 -11.91 -14.57
C ILE A 120 6.26 -12.09 -15.96
N SER A 121 5.51 -12.68 -16.90
CA SER A 121 5.98 -12.79 -18.28
C SER A 121 6.05 -11.39 -18.92
N PHE A 122 7.02 -11.16 -19.80
CA PHE A 122 7.08 -9.91 -20.54
C PHE A 122 5.80 -9.64 -21.34
N LYS A 123 5.15 -10.70 -21.85
CA LYS A 123 3.83 -10.63 -22.49
C LYS A 123 2.76 -10.03 -21.56
N ASP A 124 2.64 -10.52 -20.34
CA ASP A 124 1.66 -9.99 -19.37
C ASP A 124 2.00 -8.55 -18.94
N TRP A 125 3.29 -8.24 -18.83
CA TRP A 125 3.75 -6.89 -18.55
C TRP A 125 3.38 -5.90 -19.65
N LYS A 126 3.60 -6.29 -20.91
CA LYS A 126 3.22 -5.51 -22.10
C LYS A 126 1.72 -5.29 -22.17
N ASN A 127 0.92 -6.32 -21.87
CA ASN A 127 -0.54 -6.19 -21.77
C ASN A 127 -0.96 -5.19 -20.68
N PHE A 128 -0.32 -5.22 -19.51
CA PHE A 128 -0.57 -4.23 -18.45
C PHE A 128 -0.28 -2.80 -18.92
N LEU A 129 0.87 -2.58 -19.55
CA LEU A 129 1.26 -1.28 -20.09
C LEU A 129 0.20 -0.78 -21.08
N PHE A 130 -0.29 -1.65 -21.96
CA PHE A 130 -1.31 -1.30 -22.94
C PHE A 130 -2.65 -0.98 -22.28
N GLU A 131 -3.17 -1.88 -21.45
CA GLU A 131 -4.53 -1.79 -20.93
C GLU A 131 -4.74 -0.75 -19.84
N LYS A 132 -3.72 -0.50 -19.00
CA LYS A 132 -3.87 0.27 -17.75
C LYS A 132 -3.07 1.57 -17.73
N VAL A 133 -2.19 1.76 -18.69
CA VAL A 133 -1.38 2.99 -18.80
C VAL A 133 -1.84 3.85 -19.97
N ILE A 134 -2.06 3.28 -21.17
CA ILE A 134 -2.47 4.08 -22.32
C ILE A 134 -3.92 4.58 -22.15
N PRO A 135 -4.16 5.90 -22.19
CA PRO A 135 -5.49 6.48 -22.16
C PRO A 135 -6.14 6.39 -23.55
N ILE A 136 -6.76 5.26 -23.86
CA ILE A 136 -7.57 5.11 -25.08
C ILE A 136 -9.03 5.43 -24.73
N ASN A 137 -9.61 6.45 -25.36
CA ASN A 137 -11.05 6.76 -25.30
C ASN A 137 -11.84 5.59 -25.90
N ASP A 138 -12.98 5.25 -25.30
CA ASP A 138 -13.77 4.03 -25.54
C ASP A 138 -14.33 3.85 -26.97
N SER A 139 -13.94 4.69 -27.93
CA SER A 139 -14.37 4.64 -29.34
C SER A 139 -13.72 3.52 -30.15
N ILE A 140 -12.54 3.05 -29.72
CA ILE A 140 -11.87 1.88 -30.29
C ILE A 140 -11.97 0.80 -29.24
N ASP A 141 -12.78 -0.22 -29.47
CA ASP A 141 -12.85 -1.39 -28.59
C ASP A 141 -11.43 -1.93 -28.39
N LYS A 142 -10.86 -1.70 -27.20
CA LYS A 142 -9.49 -2.12 -26.80
C LYS A 142 -9.28 -3.62 -27.04
N GLU A 143 -10.38 -4.38 -27.04
CA GLU A 143 -10.44 -5.81 -27.30
C GLU A 143 -10.36 -6.18 -28.79
N LYS A 144 -10.76 -5.29 -29.71
CA LYS A 144 -10.72 -5.52 -31.16
C LYS A 144 -9.35 -5.23 -31.78
N LEU A 145 -8.44 -4.56 -31.05
CA LEU A 145 -7.08 -4.30 -31.54
C LEU A 145 -6.24 -5.58 -31.54
N ASN A 146 -5.61 -5.86 -32.68
CA ASN A 146 -4.66 -6.97 -32.78
C ASN A 146 -3.32 -6.64 -32.10
N PHE A 147 -2.46 -7.65 -31.91
CA PHE A 147 -1.20 -7.48 -31.19
C PHE A 147 -0.29 -6.42 -31.82
N LYS A 148 -0.15 -6.42 -33.15
CA LYS A 148 0.67 -5.45 -33.88
C LYS A 148 0.20 -4.01 -33.71
N GLN A 149 -1.11 -3.78 -33.68
CA GLN A 149 -1.70 -2.47 -33.42
C GLN A 149 -1.45 -2.00 -31.98
N LYS A 150 -1.58 -2.91 -31.00
CA LYS A 150 -1.27 -2.62 -29.60
C LYS A 150 0.19 -2.21 -29.41
N ASP A 151 1.10 -2.88 -30.11
CA ASP A 151 2.52 -2.57 -30.10
C ASP A 151 2.80 -1.18 -30.65
N SER A 152 2.24 -0.87 -31.82
CA SER A 152 2.39 0.47 -32.41
C SER A 152 1.91 1.58 -31.45
N LEU A 153 0.79 1.36 -30.76
CA LEU A 153 0.24 2.30 -29.76
C LEU A 153 1.10 2.43 -28.50
N LEU A 154 1.64 1.32 -27.98
CA LEU A 154 2.58 1.35 -26.86
C LEU A 154 3.81 2.20 -27.20
N PHE A 155 4.33 2.01 -28.40
CA PHE A 155 5.51 2.71 -28.90
C PHE A 155 5.26 4.20 -29.06
N SER A 156 4.14 4.59 -29.66
CA SER A 156 3.79 6.00 -29.82
C SER A 156 3.48 6.70 -28.48
N TYR A 157 2.97 5.96 -27.50
CA TYR A 157 2.63 6.53 -26.20
C TYR A 157 3.86 6.73 -25.29
N PHE A 158 4.75 5.74 -25.19
CA PHE A 158 5.85 5.79 -24.23
C PHE A 158 7.14 6.39 -24.76
N LEU A 159 7.39 6.35 -26.06
CA LEU A 159 8.67 6.83 -26.56
C LEU A 159 8.71 8.35 -26.61
N PRO A 160 9.80 8.95 -26.12
CA PRO A 160 9.90 10.39 -25.99
C PRO A 160 10.01 11.06 -27.36
N LYS A 161 9.57 12.33 -27.42
CA LYS A 161 9.75 13.23 -28.58
C LYS A 161 11.21 13.39 -29.03
N LYS A 162 12.16 12.89 -28.24
CA LYS A 162 13.61 12.93 -28.47
C LYS A 162 14.08 11.97 -29.58
N TYR A 163 13.34 10.91 -29.88
CA TYR A 163 13.63 10.07 -31.04
C TYR A 163 12.83 10.60 -32.24
N PRO A 164 13.47 10.90 -33.39
CA PRO A 164 12.73 11.30 -34.58
C PRO A 164 11.77 10.16 -34.96
N ALA A 165 10.51 10.47 -35.25
CA ALA A 165 9.46 9.48 -35.53
C ALA A 165 9.92 8.39 -36.52
N ASN A 166 10.66 8.81 -37.55
CA ASN A 166 11.23 7.92 -38.57
C ASN A 166 12.19 6.87 -38.00
N SER A 167 12.95 7.16 -36.93
CA SER A 167 13.88 6.19 -36.32
C SER A 167 13.18 5.06 -35.56
N ILE A 168 11.98 5.33 -35.01
CA ILE A 168 11.19 4.35 -34.26
C ILE A 168 10.36 3.47 -35.20
N GLU A 169 9.85 4.06 -36.29
CA GLU A 169 9.12 3.31 -37.33
C GLU A 169 10.00 2.27 -38.01
N LEU A 170 11.31 2.53 -38.11
CA LEU A 170 12.31 1.61 -38.67
C LEU A 170 12.65 0.41 -37.75
N LEU A 171 12.25 0.43 -36.47
CA LEU A 171 12.50 -0.70 -35.57
C LEU A 171 11.55 -1.86 -35.89
N ASN A 172 12.13 -3.06 -36.03
CA ASN A 172 11.35 -4.28 -36.11
C ASN A 172 10.74 -4.66 -34.74
N GLU A 173 9.76 -5.56 -34.74
CA GLU A 173 9.03 -5.97 -33.53
C GLU A 173 9.95 -6.50 -32.42
N LYS A 174 11.02 -7.22 -32.79
CA LYS A 174 11.99 -7.76 -31.82
C LYS A 174 12.80 -6.65 -31.14
N GLN A 175 13.23 -5.63 -31.89
CA GLN A 175 13.94 -4.47 -31.34
C GLN A 175 13.04 -3.64 -30.44
N LYS A 176 11.79 -3.48 -30.84
CA LYS A 176 10.73 -2.86 -30.04
C LYS A 176 10.55 -3.59 -28.71
N ASP A 177 10.34 -4.89 -28.74
CA ASP A 177 10.18 -5.69 -27.52
C ASP A 177 11.41 -5.63 -26.61
N SER A 178 12.62 -5.68 -27.18
CA SER A 178 13.87 -5.50 -26.42
C SER A 178 13.90 -4.16 -25.68
N LEU A 179 13.52 -3.07 -26.37
CA LEU A 179 13.54 -1.73 -25.78
C LEU A 179 12.52 -1.58 -24.64
N LEU A 180 11.28 -2.05 -24.82
CA LEU A 180 10.28 -2.05 -23.74
C LEU A 180 10.74 -2.92 -22.57
N PHE A 181 11.32 -4.08 -22.85
CA PHE A 181 11.80 -5.00 -21.83
C PHE A 181 12.93 -4.37 -21.03
N GLU A 182 13.99 -3.88 -21.69
CA GLU A 182 15.14 -3.23 -21.05
C GLU A 182 14.74 -2.04 -20.16
N ASN A 183 13.81 -1.20 -20.63
CA ASN A 183 13.31 -0.06 -19.85
C ASN A 183 12.34 -0.46 -18.73
N SER A 184 12.01 -1.75 -18.59
CA SER A 184 11.17 -2.26 -17.50
C SER A 184 11.94 -2.53 -16.20
N PHE A 185 13.27 -2.45 -16.22
CA PHE A 185 14.09 -2.52 -15.02
C PHE A 185 13.75 -1.42 -14.03
N PHE A 186 13.69 -1.75 -12.74
CA PHE A 186 13.32 -0.78 -11.71
C PHE A 186 13.98 -1.06 -10.37
N GLU A 187 14.55 -0.02 -9.78
CA GLU A 187 15.07 -0.09 -8.42
C GLU A 187 14.58 1.07 -7.54
N GLN A 188 14.41 0.75 -6.25
CA GLN A 188 14.02 1.73 -5.25
C GLN A 188 14.66 1.47 -3.89
N LYS A 189 15.64 2.31 -3.55
CA LYS A 189 16.24 2.34 -2.20
C LYS A 189 15.20 2.69 -1.13
N ASN A 190 14.45 3.77 -1.39
CA ASN A 190 13.31 4.21 -0.58
C ASN A 190 12.01 4.05 -1.39
N ARG A 191 10.87 3.86 -0.73
CA ARG A 191 9.59 3.62 -1.37
C ARG A 191 9.21 4.78 -2.28
N LYS A 192 9.13 4.49 -3.58
CA LYS A 192 8.69 5.45 -4.60
C LYS A 192 7.16 5.43 -4.74
N LYS A 193 6.61 6.51 -5.29
CA LYS A 193 5.18 6.61 -5.65
C LYS A 193 4.91 6.06 -7.06
N ASP A 194 5.87 6.30 -7.95
CA ASP A 194 5.75 6.07 -9.38
C ASP A 194 6.90 5.17 -9.87
N PHE A 195 6.58 4.33 -10.84
CA PHE A 195 7.50 3.66 -11.74
C PHE A 195 7.72 4.61 -12.92
N GLU A 196 8.96 5.03 -13.12
CA GLU A 196 9.37 5.87 -14.25
C GLU A 196 9.64 4.94 -15.42
N PHE A 197 8.88 5.09 -16.50
CA PHE A 197 8.99 4.28 -17.70
C PHE A 197 9.08 5.23 -18.89
N PHE A 198 10.28 5.39 -19.44
CA PHE A 198 10.62 6.50 -20.34
C PHE A 198 10.29 7.86 -19.69
N GLU A 199 9.50 8.71 -20.36
CA GLU A 199 9.06 10.01 -19.84
C GLU A 199 7.76 9.93 -19.03
N GLU A 200 7.14 8.75 -18.96
CA GLU A 200 5.86 8.53 -18.29
C GLU A 200 6.04 8.10 -16.83
N LYS A 201 5.09 8.52 -15.98
CA LYS A 201 5.05 8.15 -14.56
C LYS A 201 3.85 7.26 -14.27
N ILE A 202 4.11 5.98 -14.04
CA ILE A 202 3.09 4.98 -13.74
C ILE A 202 3.00 4.78 -12.24
N LYS A 203 1.83 5.05 -11.65
CA LYS A 203 1.61 4.83 -10.21
C LYS A 203 1.88 3.37 -9.82
N LEU A 204 2.75 3.14 -8.84
CA LEU A 204 3.07 1.78 -8.35
C LEU A 204 1.84 1.05 -7.80
N THR A 205 0.84 1.80 -7.31
CA THR A 205 -0.44 1.24 -6.86
C THR A 205 -1.23 0.58 -7.98
N LYS A 206 -1.15 1.08 -9.23
CA LYS A 206 -1.76 0.45 -10.42
C LYS A 206 -1.12 -0.91 -10.71
N ILE A 207 0.22 -0.95 -10.74
CA ILE A 207 1.00 -2.18 -10.95
C ILE A 207 0.66 -3.21 -9.87
N ARG A 208 0.69 -2.79 -8.59
CA ARG A 208 0.35 -3.64 -7.45
C ARG A 208 -1.04 -4.24 -7.58
N TYR A 209 -2.04 -3.44 -7.94
CA TYR A 209 -3.42 -3.91 -8.06
C TYR A 209 -3.57 -4.92 -9.21
N PHE A 210 -3.08 -4.57 -10.40
CA PHE A 210 -3.20 -5.40 -11.59
C PHE A 210 -2.54 -6.78 -11.39
N PHE A 211 -1.29 -6.79 -10.92
CA PHE A 211 -0.56 -8.04 -10.70
C PHE A 211 -0.79 -8.65 -9.31
N LYS A 212 -1.73 -8.13 -8.51
CA LYS A 212 -2.03 -8.62 -7.16
C LYS A 212 -0.77 -8.76 -6.29
N LEU A 213 0.13 -7.77 -6.36
CA LEU A 213 1.36 -7.75 -5.59
C LEU A 213 1.08 -7.46 -4.12
N ARG A 214 1.94 -7.98 -3.23
CA ARG A 214 1.77 -7.80 -1.78
C ARG A 214 1.95 -6.34 -1.35
N SER A 215 2.82 -5.59 -2.00
CA SER A 215 3.09 -4.16 -1.70
C SER A 215 3.51 -3.39 -2.95
N THR A 216 3.68 -2.07 -2.82
CA THR A 216 4.30 -1.20 -3.85
C THR A 216 5.82 -1.08 -3.70
N PHE A 217 6.42 -1.80 -2.77
CA PHE A 217 7.85 -1.69 -2.48
C PHE A 217 8.57 -2.87 -3.09
N PHE A 218 9.00 -2.73 -4.34
CA PHE A 218 9.61 -3.79 -5.11
C PHE A 218 10.63 -3.24 -6.11
N GLU A 219 11.54 -4.12 -6.49
CA GLU A 219 12.50 -3.94 -7.56
C GLU A 219 12.12 -4.90 -8.69
N ILE A 220 12.45 -4.55 -9.93
CA ILE A 220 12.20 -5.35 -11.11
C ILE A 220 13.55 -5.63 -11.76
N LYS A 221 13.87 -6.91 -11.90
CA LYS A 221 14.99 -7.39 -12.71
C LYS A 221 14.47 -8.09 -13.95
N ASN A 222 15.14 -7.86 -15.06
CA ASN A 222 14.81 -8.49 -16.34
C ASN A 222 15.64 -9.76 -16.50
N ILE A 223 14.99 -10.89 -16.74
CA ILE A 223 15.64 -12.20 -16.91
C ILE A 223 14.97 -12.89 -18.09
N GLU A 224 15.70 -13.07 -19.19
CA GLU A 224 15.20 -13.67 -20.44
C GLU A 224 13.91 -12.99 -20.92
N ASN A 225 12.77 -13.68 -20.86
CA ASN A 225 11.44 -13.17 -21.25
C ASN A 225 10.54 -12.86 -20.04
N TYR A 226 11.14 -12.69 -18.86
CA TYR A 226 10.42 -12.50 -17.60
C TYR A 226 10.93 -11.28 -16.83
N LEU A 227 10.00 -10.67 -16.11
CA LEU A 227 10.26 -9.64 -15.12
C LEU A 227 10.20 -10.29 -13.74
N TYR A 228 11.32 -10.29 -13.05
CA TYR A 228 11.49 -10.81 -11.70
C TYR A 228 11.30 -9.69 -10.68
N PHE A 229 10.14 -9.68 -10.02
CA PHE A 229 9.81 -8.71 -8.98
C PHE A 229 10.35 -9.20 -7.63
N GLN A 230 11.24 -8.41 -7.03
CA GLN A 230 11.76 -8.61 -5.67
C GLN A 230 11.16 -7.56 -4.76
N GLY A 231 10.22 -7.96 -3.92
CA GLY A 231 9.42 -7.07 -3.12
C GLY A 231 9.64 -7.18 -1.62
N ARG A 232 9.23 -6.12 -0.94
CA ARG A 232 9.33 -5.93 0.51
C ARG A 232 7.98 -5.59 1.14
N GLY A 233 7.70 -6.19 2.28
CA GLY A 233 6.50 -5.96 3.07
C GLY A 233 5.18 -6.41 2.44
N TYR A 234 4.10 -6.17 3.17
CA TYR A 234 2.74 -6.57 2.82
C TYR A 234 1.74 -5.48 3.23
N GLY A 235 1.06 -4.90 2.25
CA GLY A 235 0.06 -3.86 2.45
C GLY A 235 0.45 -2.53 1.82
N HIS A 236 -0.27 -1.48 2.21
CA HIS A 236 -0.14 -0.15 1.60
C HIS A 236 1.07 0.64 2.11
N GLY A 237 1.64 0.31 3.27
CA GLY A 237 2.86 0.95 3.77
C GLY A 237 2.65 2.26 4.54
N VAL A 238 1.41 2.73 4.70
CA VAL A 238 1.12 4.01 5.37
C VAL A 238 0.67 3.80 6.82
N GLY A 239 1.27 4.54 7.76
CA GLY A 239 0.89 4.46 9.17
C GLY A 239 1.44 3.22 9.87
N PHE A 240 0.60 2.50 10.60
CA PHE A 240 1.03 1.50 11.58
C PHE A 240 1.33 0.12 10.95
N CYS A 241 2.59 -0.31 11.06
CA CYS A 241 3.02 -1.66 10.67
C CYS A 241 2.74 -2.65 11.80
N GLN A 242 1.86 -3.63 11.59
CA GLN A 242 1.47 -4.58 12.62
C GLN A 242 2.62 -5.46 13.10
N GLU A 243 3.39 -6.04 12.19
CA GLU A 243 4.51 -6.91 12.56
C GLU A 243 5.64 -6.14 13.26
N GLY A 244 5.97 -4.95 12.78
CA GLY A 244 6.92 -4.06 13.46
C GLY A 244 6.45 -3.70 14.87
N ALA A 245 5.19 -3.34 15.04
CA ALA A 245 4.61 -3.06 16.35
C ALA A 245 4.60 -4.29 17.30
N MET A 246 4.40 -5.50 16.76
CA MET A 246 4.50 -6.74 17.54
C MET A 246 5.93 -6.94 18.05
N GLU A 247 6.93 -6.74 17.20
CA GLU A 247 8.35 -6.86 17.57
C GLU A 247 8.80 -5.74 18.53
N MET A 248 8.33 -4.50 18.34
CA MET A 248 8.52 -3.43 19.32
C MET A 248 7.96 -3.83 20.69
N ALA A 249 6.73 -4.35 20.74
CA ALA A 249 6.15 -4.78 22.01
C ALA A 249 6.95 -5.92 22.67
N LYS A 250 7.49 -6.87 21.89
CA LYS A 250 8.40 -7.92 22.40
C LYS A 250 9.70 -7.36 22.96
N LYS A 251 10.21 -6.26 22.39
CA LYS A 251 11.40 -5.54 22.88
C LYS A 251 11.12 -4.60 24.06
N GLY A 252 9.90 -4.62 24.62
CA GLY A 252 9.55 -3.88 25.82
C GLY A 252 8.98 -2.47 25.58
N PHE A 253 8.82 -2.04 24.33
CA PHE A 253 8.19 -0.75 24.04
C PHE A 253 6.71 -0.77 24.44
N ASN A 254 6.27 0.29 25.10
CA ASN A 254 4.88 0.44 25.52
C ASN A 254 3.99 0.95 24.37
N TYR A 255 2.68 0.78 24.49
CA TYR A 255 1.73 1.14 23.44
C TYR A 255 1.79 2.62 23.01
N LYS A 256 2.18 3.55 23.89
CA LYS A 256 2.29 4.98 23.54
C LYS A 256 3.50 5.21 22.65
N GLU A 257 4.63 4.58 22.98
CA GLU A 257 5.86 4.64 22.17
C GLU A 257 5.63 4.03 20.79
N ILE A 258 4.99 2.86 20.73
CA ILE A 258 4.64 2.20 19.47
C ILE A 258 3.75 3.10 18.61
N ILE A 259 2.69 3.69 19.17
CA ILE A 259 1.80 4.57 18.40
C ILE A 259 2.55 5.82 17.92
N LYS A 260 3.31 6.49 18.79
CA LYS A 260 4.08 7.70 18.43
C LYS A 260 5.23 7.43 17.46
N PHE A 261 5.73 6.20 17.42
CA PHE A 261 6.70 5.77 16.42
C PHE A 261 6.09 5.85 15.01
N TYR A 262 4.87 5.33 14.80
CA TYR A 262 4.23 5.30 13.48
C TYR A 262 3.42 6.56 13.13
N TYR A 263 2.86 7.26 14.11
CA TYR A 263 2.07 8.47 13.90
C TYR A 263 2.75 9.68 14.56
N LYS A 264 3.16 10.66 13.75
CA LYS A 264 3.91 11.83 14.23
C LYS A 264 2.97 12.92 14.71
N ASP A 265 3.41 13.73 15.67
CA ASP A 265 2.65 14.92 16.10
C ASP A 265 1.23 14.61 16.64
N VAL A 266 1.04 13.43 17.23
CA VAL A 266 -0.26 12.97 17.77
C VAL A 266 -0.28 12.87 19.29
N ASN A 267 -1.48 12.95 19.85
CA ASN A 267 -1.75 12.79 21.27
C ASN A 267 -2.68 11.60 21.53
N LEU A 268 -2.49 10.92 22.65
CA LEU A 268 -3.41 9.88 23.12
C LEU A 268 -4.31 10.48 24.20
N LYS A 269 -5.62 10.40 24.01
CA LYS A 269 -6.62 10.97 24.94
C LYS A 269 -7.69 9.95 25.27
N LYS A 270 -8.05 9.87 26.56
CA LYS A 270 -9.27 9.19 26.99
C LYS A 270 -10.43 10.18 26.90
N ASN A 271 -11.46 9.88 26.10
CA ASN A 271 -12.64 10.74 25.98
C ASN A 271 -13.85 10.06 26.62
N ARG A 272 -14.21 10.48 27.84
CA ARG A 272 -15.30 9.86 28.61
C ARG A 272 -16.68 10.19 28.03
N ASN A 273 -16.81 11.33 27.34
CA ASN A 273 -18.08 11.89 26.85
C ASN A 273 -18.58 11.24 25.55
N ILE A 274 -17.79 10.34 24.94
CA ILE A 274 -18.24 9.58 23.76
C ILE A 274 -19.02 8.36 24.24
N GLU A 275 -20.31 8.35 23.96
CA GLU A 275 -21.16 7.17 24.11
C GLU A 275 -21.16 6.36 22.82
N PHE A 276 -20.79 5.09 22.94
CA PHE A 276 -21.10 4.12 21.90
C PHE A 276 -22.54 3.69 22.18
N LYS A 277 -23.50 4.17 21.38
CA LYS A 277 -24.85 3.59 21.40
C LYS A 277 -24.70 2.11 21.04
N ASN A 278 -25.17 1.25 21.93
CA ASN A 278 -25.09 -0.20 21.77
C ASN A 278 -25.95 -0.65 20.59
#